data_AF-A0A5K1E4V7-F1
#
_entry.id   AF-A0A5K1E4V7-F1
#
_cell.length_a   1.000
_cell.length_b   1.000
_cell.length_c   1.000
_cell.angle_alpha   90.00
_cell.angle_beta   90.00
_cell.angle_gamma   90.00
#
_symmetry.space_group_name_H-M   'P 1'
#
loop_
_entity.id
_entity.type
_entity.pdbx_description
1 polymer ?
#
loop_
_entity_poly.entity_id
_entity_poly.type
_entity_poly.pdbx_seq_one_letter_code
_entity_poly.pdbx_strand_id
1 'polypeptide(L)' 'MQKVKAEIAEISKNPQGLLLEAIHSAGYSGALANPLLAPESAINSLDSSILEEFVS' A
#
# COMPACT_ATOMS: atom_id res chain seq x y z
N MET A 1 8.44 -4.54 -10.21
CA MET A 1 7.25 -4.83 -9.39
C MET A 1 7.28 -6.16 -8.64
N GLN A 2 7.97 -7.22 -9.10
CA GLN A 2 7.95 -8.53 -8.41
C GLN A 2 8.41 -8.50 -6.94
N LYS A 3 9.43 -7.69 -6.61
CA LYS A 3 9.92 -7.53 -5.23
C LYS A 3 8.86 -6.98 -4.27
N VAL A 4 8.16 -5.91 -4.67
CA VAL A 4 7.09 -5.29 -3.87
C VAL A 4 5.95 -6.29 -3.63
N LYS A 5 5.57 -7.07 -4.65
CA LYS A 5 4.56 -8.14 -4.49
C LYS A 5 4.98 -9.20 -3.48
N ALA A 6 6.26 -9.59 -3.48
CA ALA A 6 6.79 -10.55 -2.52
C ALA A 6 6.82 -9.98 -1.09
N GLU A 7 7.19 -8.71 -0.93
CA GLU A 7 7.21 -8.01 0.37
C GLU A 7 5.80 -7.91 0.98
N ILE A 8 4.77 -7.66 0.16
CA ILE A 8 3.37 -7.66 0.63
C ILE A 8 2.92 -9.04 1.08
N ALA A 9 3.28 -10.09 0.34
CA ALA A 9 2.99 -11.45 0.76
C ALA A 9 3.65 -11.78 2.11
N GLU A 10 4.84 -11.24 2.36
CA GLU A 10 5.58 -11.41 3.61
C GLU A 10 4.97 -10.63 4.79
N ILE A 11 4.30 -9.50 4.55
CA ILE A 11 3.61 -8.73 5.60
C ILE A 11 2.50 -9.55 6.29
N SER A 12 1.94 -10.58 5.63
CA SER A 12 1.03 -11.52 6.30
C SER A 12 1.64 -12.19 7.54
N LYS A 13 2.98 -12.21 7.65
CA LYS A 13 3.72 -12.73 8.81
C LYS A 13 3.82 -11.72 9.96
N ASN A 14 3.40 -10.46 9.78
CA ASN A 14 3.36 -9.41 10.79
C ASN A 14 1.91 -8.95 11.05
N PRO A 15 1.13 -9.73 11.84
CA PRO A 15 -0.28 -9.44 12.05
C PRO A 15 -0.52 -8.10 12.77
N GLN A 16 0.41 -7.64 13.60
CA GLN A 16 0.29 -6.36 14.31
C GLN A 16 0.29 -5.17 13.33
N GLY A 17 1.20 -5.19 12.35
CA GLY A 17 1.27 -4.16 11.31
C GLY A 17 -0.01 -4.14 10.46
N LEU A 18 -0.51 -5.33 10.09
CA LEU A 18 -1.76 -5.45 9.33
C LEU A 18 -2.98 -4.92 10.09
N LEU A 19 -3.08 -5.21 11.39
CA LEU A 19 -4.19 -4.72 12.20
C LEU A 19 -4.16 -3.20 12.36
N LEU A 20 -2.98 -2.62 12.59
CA LEU A 20 -2.83 -1.17 12.68
C LEU A 20 -3.26 -0.49 11.37
N GLU A 21 -2.85 -1.05 10.24
CA GLU A 21 -3.24 -0.57 8.92
C GLU A 21 -4.75 -0.65 8.69
N ALA A 22 -5.38 -1.79 9.03
CA ALA A 22 -6.81 -1.96 8.92
C ALA A 22 -7.60 -0.96 9.80
N ILE A 23 -7.10 -0.64 10.99
CA ILE A 23 -7.68 0.37 11.87
C ILE A 23 -7.61 1.76 11.22
N HIS A 24 -6.49 2.13 10.62
CA HIS A 24 -6.37 3.42 9.93
C HIS A 24 -7.33 3.51 8.74
N SER A 25 -7.34 2.50 7.87
CA SER A 25 -8.20 2.50 6.67
C SER A 25 -9.70 2.48 7.00
N ALA A 26 -10.11 1.79 8.07
CA ALA A 26 -11.52 1.72 8.48
C ALA A 26 -11.95 2.90 9.37
N GLY A 27 -11.03 3.44 10.16
CA GLY A 27 -11.31 4.45 11.19
C GLY A 27 -11.18 5.90 10.71
N TYR A 28 -10.46 6.14 9.61
CA TYR A 28 -10.30 7.48 9.04
C TYR A 28 -10.98 7.62 7.68
N SER A 29 -11.07 8.86 7.22
CA SER A 29 -11.45 9.22 5.86
C SER A 29 -10.45 10.23 5.30
N GLY A 30 -10.39 10.35 3.98
CA GLY A 30 -9.43 11.23 3.31
C GLY A 30 -7.98 10.73 3.46
N ALA A 31 -7.03 11.65 3.64
CA ALA A 31 -5.60 11.35 3.54
C ALA A 31 -5.11 10.27 4.50
N LEU A 32 -5.67 10.18 5.72
CA LEU A 32 -5.27 9.20 6.73
C LEU A 32 -5.89 7.81 6.51
N ALA A 33 -6.89 7.70 5.64
CA ALA A 33 -7.46 6.41 5.25
C ALA A 33 -6.66 5.73 4.13
N ASN A 34 -5.81 6.49 3.44
CA ASN A 34 -4.99 5.96 2.37
C ASN A 34 -4.00 4.94 2.94
N PRO A 35 -3.98 3.72 2.40
CA PRO A 35 -3.12 2.69 2.94
C PRO A 35 -1.66 3.01 2.63
N LEU A 36 -0.80 2.84 3.63
CA LEU A 36 0.64 2.82 3.49
C LEU A 36 1.09 1.61 2.65
N LEU A 37 0.35 0.50 2.76
CA LEU A 37 0.59 -0.70 1.96
C LEU A 37 -0.29 -0.68 0.71
N ALA A 38 0.35 -0.56 -0.45
CA ALA A 38 -0.38 -0.51 -1.72
C ALA A 38 -1.15 -1.84 -1.96
N PRO A 39 -2.47 -1.79 -2.22
CA PRO A 39 -3.23 -2.97 -2.62
C PRO A 39 -2.71 -3.50 -3.96
N GLU A 40 -2.93 -4.79 -4.23
CA GLU A 40 -2.39 -5.41 -5.45
C GLU A 40 -2.87 -4.73 -6.74
N SER A 41 -4.11 -4.24 -6.76
CA SER A 41 -4.66 -3.45 -7.87
C SER A 41 -3.86 -2.17 -8.12
N ALA A 42 -3.48 -1.45 -7.06
CA ALA A 42 -2.68 -0.22 -7.16
C ALA A 42 -1.26 -0.51 -7.67
N ILE A 43 -0.66 -1.64 -7.26
CA ILE A 43 0.68 -2.04 -7.74
C ILE A 43 0.67 -2.38 -9.22
N ASN A 44 -0.41 -3.01 -9.69
CA ASN A 44 -0.55 -3.34 -11.11
C ASN A 44 -0.77 -2.10 -11.98
N SER A 45 -1.26 -0.99 -11.42
CA SER A 45 -1.40 0.29 -12.11
C SER A 45 -0.18 1.20 -12.00
N LEU A 46 0.80 0.90 -11.13
CA LEU A 46 2.00 1.73 -10.98
C LEU A 46 2.93 1.55 -12.19
N ASP A 47 3.27 2.64 -12.83
CA ASP A 47 4.27 2.72 -13.90
C ASP A 47 5.22 3.91 -13.72
N SER A 48 6.23 4.01 -14.58
CA SER A 48 7.24 5.07 -14.51
C SER A 48 6.65 6.46 -14.70
N SER A 49 5.62 6.61 -15.51
CA SER A 49 5.01 7.92 -15.80
C SER A 49 4.26 8.46 -14.60
N ILE A 50 3.49 7.61 -13.90
CA ILE A 50 2.81 7.99 -12.65
C ILE A 50 3.83 8.36 -11.57
N LEU A 51 4.95 7.64 -11.48
CA LEU A 51 5.99 7.94 -10.50
C LEU A 51 6.75 9.23 -10.81
N GLU A 52 6.97 9.54 -12.09
CA GLU A 52 7.57 10.79 -12.52
C GLU A 52 6.65 11.98 -12.22
N GLU A 53 5.35 11.85 -12.51
CA GLU A 53 4.34 12.87 -12.16
C GLU A 53 4.27 13.12 -10.66
N PHE A 54 4.36 12.08 -9.83
CA PHE A 54 4.31 12.22 -8.37
C PHE A 54 5.53 12.97 -7.78
N VAL A 55 6.71 12.84 -8.40
CA VAL A 55 7.96 13.45 -7.89
C VAL A 55 8.17 14.87 -8.41
N SER A 56 7.58 15.19 -9.57
CA SER A 56 7.71 16.49 -10.24
C SER A 56 6.97 17.62 -9.51
#